data_AF-A0A3A9WHF1-F1
#
_entry.id   AF-A0A3A9WHF1-F1
#
_cell.length_a   1.000
_cell.length_b   1.000
_cell.length_c   1.000
_cell.angle_alpha   90.00
_cell.angle_beta   90.00
_cell.angle_gamma   90.00
#
_symmetry.space_group_name_H-M   'P 1'
#
loop_
_entity.id
_entity.type
_entity.pdbx_description
1 polymer ?
#
loop_
_entity_poly.entity_id
_entity_poly.type
_entity_poly.pdbx_seq_one_letter_code
_entity_poly.pdbx_strand_id
1 'polypeptide(L)'
;MEDFEKQKKYRIAKKRVQDEKGFYSHLTVYVIVNVFLLFINSDFIDEGFNNWLNWNLYITPFFWGIGLFFHWIKVFNPNIIFSKQWEKRKIKELMDKDDTLDIL
;
A
#
# COMPACT_ATOMS: atom_id res chain seq x y z
N MET A 1 10.19 -9.77 32.37
CA MET A 1 9.35 -10.25 31.23
C MET A 1 8.23 -9.27 30.87
N GLU A 2 7.50 -8.70 31.85
CA GLU A 2 6.38 -7.78 31.59
C GLU A 2 6.78 -6.53 30.77
N ASP A 3 7.96 -5.98 31.03
CA ASP A 3 8.44 -4.77 30.37
C ASP A 3 8.79 -4.99 28.88
N PHE A 4 9.32 -6.18 28.55
CA PHE A 4 9.61 -6.57 27.16
C PHE A 4 8.33 -6.71 26.32
N GLU A 5 7.28 -7.30 26.91
CA GLU A 5 5.98 -7.42 26.24
C GLU A 5 5.30 -6.05 26.04
N LYS A 6 5.41 -5.13 27.02
CA LYS A 6 4.92 -3.74 26.86
C LYS A 6 5.66 -3.01 25.74
N GLN A 7 6.99 -3.09 25.69
CA GLN A 7 7.79 -2.46 24.64
C GLN A 7 7.47 -3.04 23.25
N LYS A 8 7.28 -4.36 23.15
CA LYS A 8 6.89 -5.04 21.91
C LYS A 8 5.52 -4.56 21.41
N LYS A 9 4.51 -4.51 22.28
CA LYS A 9 3.17 -4.00 21.95
C LYS A 9 3.22 -2.54 21.51
N TYR A 10 3.96 -1.70 22.23
CA TYR A 10 4.15 -0.30 21.87
C TYR A 10 4.79 -0.14 20.49
N ARG A 11 5.83 -0.92 20.18
CA ARG A 11 6.50 -0.88 18.87
C ARG A 11 5.56 -1.27 17.74
N ILE A 12 4.73 -2.30 17.93
CA ILE A 12 3.74 -2.73 16.95
C ILE A 12 2.71 -1.63 16.71
N ALA A 13 2.16 -1.05 17.79
CA ALA A 13 1.20 0.04 17.70
C ALA A 13 1.80 1.30 17.03
N LYS A 14 3.03 1.67 17.39
CA LYS A 14 3.74 2.81 16.78
C LYS A 14 3.95 2.60 15.28
N LYS A 15 4.36 1.40 14.88
CA LYS A 15 4.55 1.06 13.46
C LYS A 15 3.23 1.15 12.69
N ARG A 16 2.14 0.62 13.26
CA ARG A 16 0.79 0.72 12.69
C ARG A 16 0.39 2.17 12.40
N VAL A 17 0.60 3.08 13.37
CA VAL A 17 0.31 4.51 13.21
C VAL A 17 1.19 5.16 12.13
N GLN A 18 2.46 4.76 12.02
CA GLN A 18 3.35 5.28 10.97
C GLN A 18 2.88 4.83 9.58
N ASP A 19 2.47 3.57 9.43
CA ASP A 19 1.96 3.01 8.19
C ASP A 19 0.64 3.71 7.77
N GLU A 20 -0.27 3.94 8.72
CA GLU A 20 -1.51 4.71 8.50
C GLU A 20 -1.23 6.15 8.05
N LYS A 21 -0.31 6.84 8.72
CA LYS A 21 0.12 8.20 8.30
C LYS A 21 0.71 8.21 6.89
N GLY A 22 1.50 7.20 6.54
CA GLY A 22 2.06 7.04 5.20
C GLY A 22 0.96 6.87 4.14
N PHE A 23 -0.06 6.08 4.44
CA PHE A 23 -1.23 5.93 3.56
C PHE A 23 -1.99 7.25 3.38
N TYR A 24 -2.30 7.96 4.47
CA TYR A 24 -3.02 9.24 4.37
C TYR A 24 -2.24 10.29 3.58
N SER A 25 -0.92 10.38 3.76
CA SER A 25 -0.09 11.27 2.95
C SER A 25 -0.20 10.98 1.45
N HIS A 26 -0.09 9.70 1.07
CA HIS A 26 -0.21 9.29 -0.33
C HIS A 26 -1.63 9.55 -0.88
N LEU A 27 -2.67 9.27 -0.09
CA LEU A 27 -4.06 9.55 -0.44
C LEU A 27 -4.29 11.05 -0.65
N THR A 28 -3.76 11.90 0.22
CA THR A 28 -3.88 13.36 0.11
C THR A 28 -3.22 13.87 -1.16
N VAL A 29 -2.00 13.43 -1.47
CA VAL A 29 -1.32 13.82 -2.72
C VAL A 29 -2.13 13.34 -3.94
N TYR A 30 -2.64 12.11 -3.92
CA TYR A 30 -3.50 11.59 -4.98
C TYR A 30 -4.73 12.47 -5.20
N VAL A 31 -5.45 12.83 -4.14
CA VAL A 31 -6.65 13.69 -4.26
C VAL A 31 -6.28 15.08 -4.78
N ILE A 32 -5.26 15.73 -4.22
CA ILE A 32 -4.85 17.08 -4.63
C ILE A 32 -4.47 17.12 -6.11
N VAL A 33 -3.63 16.18 -6.56
CA VAL A 33 -3.18 16.12 -7.96
C VAL A 33 -4.36 15.89 -8.90
N ASN A 34 -5.26 14.95 -8.58
CA ASN A 34 -6.42 14.67 -9.43
C ASN A 34 -7.41 15.83 -9.48
N VAL A 35 -7.65 16.51 -8.35
CA VAL A 35 -8.48 17.72 -8.32
C VAL A 35 -7.84 18.82 -9.15
N PHE A 36 -6.53 19.05 -9.02
CA PHE A 36 -5.80 20.03 -9.82
C PHE A 36 -5.86 19.74 -11.34
N LEU A 37 -5.72 18.46 -11.72
CA LEU A 37 -5.87 18.01 -13.11
C LEU A 37 -7.28 18.26 -13.67
N LEU A 38 -8.33 18.03 -12.87
CA LEU A 38 -9.71 18.34 -13.27
C LEU A 38 -9.95 19.85 -13.42
N PHE A 39 -9.39 20.68 -12.54
CA PHE A 39 -9.54 22.13 -12.60
C PHE A 39 -8.86 22.73 -13.85
N ILE A 40 -7.63 22.31 -14.16
CA ILE A 40 -6.91 22.76 -15.37
C ILE A 40 -7.68 22.36 -16.64
N ASN A 41 -8.39 21.24 -16.63
CA ASN A 41 -9.12 20.76 -17.80
C ASN A 41 -10.43 21.53 -18.07
N SER A 42 -10.91 22.38 -17.14
CA SER A 42 -12.18 23.11 -17.33
C SER A 42 -12.14 24.22 -18.39
N ASP A 43 -10.97 24.58 -18.91
CA ASP A 43 -10.81 25.54 -20.03
C ASP A 43 -11.01 24.91 -21.43
N PHE A 44 -11.44 23.65 -21.54
CA PHE A 44 -11.64 22.92 -22.82
C PHE A 44 -13.02 23.13 -23.48
N ILE A 45 -13.57 24.34 -23.44
CA ILE A 45 -14.58 24.77 -24.42
C ILE A 45 -13.84 25.45 -25.56
N ASP A 46 -13.05 24.68 -26.32
CA ASP A 46 -12.82 24.91 -27.75
C ASP A 46 -11.72 23.99 -28.28
N GLU A 47 -11.90 23.59 -29.54
CA GLU A 47 -10.82 23.14 -30.43
C GLU A 47 -10.23 21.73 -30.23
N GLY A 48 -10.97 20.74 -30.73
CA GLY A 48 -10.57 20.05 -31.97
C GLY A 48 -9.39 19.07 -31.98
N PHE A 49 -8.56 19.00 -30.93
CA PHE A 49 -7.42 18.06 -30.81
C PHE A 49 -7.56 17.11 -29.59
N ASN A 50 -8.77 17.07 -29.00
CA ASN A 50 -9.06 16.84 -27.58
C ASN A 50 -9.14 15.39 -27.07
N ASN A 51 -8.84 14.35 -27.84
CA ASN A 51 -9.07 12.97 -27.35
C ASN A 51 -7.84 12.28 -26.73
N TRP A 52 -6.61 12.68 -27.05
CA TRP A 52 -5.42 11.99 -26.51
C TRP A 52 -5.08 12.43 -25.08
N LEU A 53 -5.20 13.73 -24.76
CA LEU A 53 -4.97 14.26 -23.40
C LEU A 53 -6.02 13.75 -22.40
N ASN A 54 -7.27 13.58 -22.84
CA ASN A 54 -8.34 13.03 -22.00
C ASN A 54 -8.04 11.62 -21.51
N TRP A 55 -7.51 10.73 -22.36
CA TRP A 55 -7.27 9.36 -21.95
C TRP A 55 -6.19 9.24 -20.86
N ASN A 56 -5.13 10.05 -20.94
CA ASN A 56 -4.11 10.12 -19.90
C ASN A 56 -4.67 10.63 -18.56
N LEU A 57 -5.61 11.58 -18.58
CA LEU A 57 -6.27 12.10 -17.38
C LEU A 57 -7.09 11.04 -16.62
N TYR A 58 -7.56 9.99 -17.29
CA TYR A 58 -8.27 8.88 -16.64
C TYR A 58 -7.35 7.71 -16.32
N ILE A 59 -6.38 7.41 -17.20
CA ILE A 59 -5.45 6.28 -17.04
C ILE A 59 -4.50 6.50 -15.86
N THR A 60 -3.94 7.70 -15.71
CA THR A 60 -3.00 8.00 -14.63
C THR A 60 -3.64 7.83 -13.24
N PRO A 61 -4.79 8.46 -12.91
CA PRO A 61 -5.49 8.19 -11.66
C PRO A 61 -5.89 6.73 -11.51
N PHE A 62 -6.31 6.06 -12.58
CA PHE A 62 -6.74 4.68 -12.50
C PHE A 62 -5.60 3.75 -12.01
N PHE A 63 -4.42 3.83 -12.64
CA PHE A 63 -3.27 3.03 -12.21
C PHE A 63 -2.73 3.44 -10.84
N TRP A 64 -2.68 4.75 -10.53
CA TRP A 64 -2.32 5.22 -9.20
C TRP A 64 -3.33 4.77 -8.13
N GLY A 65 -4.62 4.74 -8.48
CA GLY A 65 -5.71 4.27 -7.65
C GLY A 65 -5.59 2.78 -7.33
N ILE A 66 -5.14 1.96 -8.28
CA ILE A 66 -4.79 0.54 -8.03
C ILE A 66 -3.66 0.45 -7.00
N GLY A 67 -2.58 1.21 -7.18
CA GLY A 67 -1.46 1.23 -6.23
C GLY A 67 -1.90 1.69 -4.83
N LEU A 68 -2.74 2.72 -4.75
CA LEU A 68 -3.33 3.24 -3.52
C LEU A 68 -4.23 2.20 -2.85
N PHE A 69 -5.03 1.45 -3.63
CA PHE A 69 -5.88 0.38 -3.14
C PHE A 69 -5.06 -0.77 -2.52
N PHE A 70 -3.99 -1.22 -3.19
CA PHE A 70 -3.09 -2.21 -2.60
C PHE A 70 -2.38 -1.70 -1.34
N HIS A 71 -2.00 -0.42 -1.31
CA HIS A 71 -1.43 0.19 -0.12
C HIS A 71 -2.45 0.21 1.04
N TRP A 72 -3.71 0.54 0.75
CA TRP A 72 -4.80 0.49 1.71
C TRP A 72 -4.98 -0.93 2.27
N ILE A 73 -5.05 -1.96 1.42
CA ILE A 73 -5.16 -3.36 1.86
C ILE A 73 -3.98 -3.71 2.77
N LYS A 74 -2.75 -3.35 2.38
CA LYS A 74 -1.54 -3.65 3.17
C LYS A 74 -1.59 -2.99 4.55
N VAL A 75 -2.00 -1.72 4.61
CA VAL A 75 -2.04 -0.95 5.86
C VAL A 75 -3.19 -1.42 6.74
N PHE A 76 -4.41 -1.52 6.22
CA PHE A 76 -5.59 -1.80 7.05
C PHE A 76 -5.87 -3.29 7.23
N ASN A 77 -5.52 -4.13 6.25
CA ASN A 77 -5.78 -5.56 6.29
C ASN A 77 -4.56 -6.42 5.89
N PRO A 78 -3.47 -6.37 6.68
CA PRO A 78 -2.24 -7.11 6.38
C PRO A 78 -2.43 -8.63 6.30
N ASN A 79 -3.45 -9.17 6.99
CA ASN A 79 -3.78 -10.61 7.00
C ASN A 79 -4.29 -11.13 5.65
N ILE A 80 -4.79 -10.26 4.76
CA ILE A 80 -5.23 -10.68 3.41
C ILE A 80 -4.03 -11.00 2.52
N ILE A 81 -2.96 -10.21 2.60
CA ILE A 81 -1.79 -10.37 1.72
C ILE A 81 -0.89 -11.52 2.22
N PHE A 82 -0.69 -11.60 3.53
CA PHE A 82 0.11 -12.66 4.16
C PHE A 82 -0.72 -13.32 5.26
N SER A 83 -1.45 -14.37 4.89
CA SER A 83 -2.20 -15.18 5.86
C SER A 83 -1.25 -15.78 6.90
N LYS A 84 -1.69 -15.83 8.17
CA LYS A 84 -0.96 -16.54 9.24
C LYS A 84 -0.64 -18.00 8.89
N GLN A 85 -1.44 -18.65 8.04
CA GLN A 85 -1.15 -20.00 7.56
C GLN A 85 0.06 -20.01 6.61
N TRP A 86 0.17 -19.03 5.73
CA TRP A 86 1.33 -18.88 4.85
C TRP A 86 2.61 -18.63 5.67
N GLU A 87 2.55 -17.74 6.67
CA GLU A 87 3.69 -17.48 7.56
C GLU A 87 4.11 -18.75 8.30
N LYS A 88 3.17 -19.46 8.93
CA LYS A 88 3.45 -20.74 9.61
C LYS A 88 4.09 -21.77 8.69
N ARG A 89 3.56 -21.93 7.47
CA ARG A 89 4.11 -22.86 6.48
C ARG A 89 5.54 -22.47 6.08
N LYS A 90 5.79 -21.17 5.88
CA LYS A 90 7.09 -20.68 5.44
C LYS A 90 8.16 -20.78 6.54
N ILE A 91 7.80 -20.52 7.79
CA ILE A 91 8.66 -20.75 8.97
C ILE A 91 9.01 -22.23 9.06
N LYS A 92 8.02 -23.13 8.96
CA LYS A 92 8.26 -24.58 8.99
C LYS A 92 9.21 -25.03 7.88
N GLU A 93 8.98 -24.56 6.65
CA GLU A 93 9.86 -24.94 5.52
C GLU A 93 11.30 -24.43 5.67
N LEU A 94 11.51 -23.29 6.34
CA LEU A 94 12.85 -22.78 6.63
C LEU A 94 13.52 -23.56 7.77
N MET A 95 12.78 -23.90 8.83
CA MET A 95 13.29 -24.76 9.91
C MET A 95 13.66 -26.15 9.41
N ASP A 96 12.77 -26.79 8.63
CA ASP A 96 13.03 -28.11 8.06
C ASP A 96 14.27 -28.08 7.12
N LYS A 97 14.54 -26.95 6.43
CA LYS A 97 15.72 -26.77 5.58
C LYS A 97 17.02 -26.58 6.38
N ASP A 98 16.99 -25.84 7.47
CA ASP A 98 18.14 -25.67 8.36
C ASP A 98 18.45 -27.00 9.07
N ASP A 99 17.44 -27.72 9.55
CA ASP A 99 17.62 -29.06 10.16
C ASP A 99 18.21 -30.06 9.15
N THR A 100 17.93 -29.91 7.85
CA THR A 100 18.53 -30.78 6.80
C THR A 100 19.99 -30.41 6.52
N LEU A 101 20.41 -29.16 6.76
CA LEU A 101 21.79 -28.69 6.58
C LEU A 101 22.69 -29.08 7.76
N ASP A 102 22.15 -29.24 8.97
CA ASP A 102 22.91 -29.68 10.14
C ASP A 102 23.19 -31.21 10.16
N ILE A 103 22.57 -31.99 9.27
CA ILE A 103 22.70 -33.47 9.21
C ILE A 103 23.59 -33.94 8.02
N LEU A 104 24.14 -33.00 7.22
CA LEU A 104 25.01 -33.26 6.06
C LEU A 104 26.45 -32.80 6.31
#